data_AF-A0A970JQF7-F1
#
_entry.id   AF-A0A970JQF7-F1
#
_cell.length_a   1.000
_cell.length_b   1.000
_cell.length_c   1.000
_cell.angle_alpha   90.00
_cell.angle_beta   90.00
_cell.angle_gamma   90.00
#
_symmetry.space_group_name_H-M   'P 1'
#
loop_
_entity.id
_entity.type
_entity.pdbx_description
1 polymer ?
#
loop_
_entity_poly.entity_id
_entity_poly.type
_entity_poly.pdbx_seq_one_letter_code
_entity_poly.pdbx_strand_id
1 'polypeptide(L)'
;MNKKYKWGLVFLTGLFSVVIIFLGSQMTRGQAQEERNIPKTTVQSEQVKLDRLSDQLENLFVDTQAGFLKPEVTQIEVEELKKEAAKLVDFSKDKEATAYTEKRRTLQQAIVEVRIQIDVQEQLNELFEEVITDFQIIEDTYILNSAATENQLEKLAETLAQYSVTNQWHENVVAYQAQAQKQWDAIDAIQVAIKAFAEQSASITQADFDNLTIKISQVLSSEWQTVLSEQLAQLTITPIEAVIETSDTQTSESSTTTNNNQTNQNNNYYTPTTPVTPTPTPTPDPTPTPTPTPDPT
;
A
#
# COMPACT_ATOMS: atom_id res chain seq x y z
N MET A 1 18.81 13.40 -47.44
CA MET A 1 18.53 12.06 -48.00
C MET A 1 19.17 11.03 -47.07
N ASN A 2 18.51 10.68 -45.97
CA ASN A 2 17.49 9.63 -45.82
C ASN A 2 17.99 8.24 -46.24
N LYS A 3 18.41 7.43 -45.27
CA LYS A 3 17.60 6.32 -44.71
C LYS A 3 18.46 5.50 -43.73
N LYS A 4 18.24 5.68 -42.43
CA LYS A 4 18.59 4.68 -41.40
C LYS A 4 17.29 4.28 -40.72
N TYR A 5 16.62 3.27 -41.26
CA TYR A 5 15.61 2.52 -40.49
C TYR A 5 16.33 1.30 -39.93
N LYS A 6 16.90 1.46 -38.74
CA LYS A 6 17.27 0.32 -37.90
C LYS A 6 15.99 -0.13 -37.21
N TRP A 7 15.69 -1.40 -37.43
CA TRP A 7 14.64 -2.14 -36.74
C TRP A 7 14.78 -2.01 -35.23
N GLY A 8 13.71 -1.54 -34.58
CA GLY A 8 13.51 -1.57 -33.14
C GLY A 8 12.14 -2.16 -32.88
N LEU A 9 12.01 -3.47 -33.12
CA LEU A 9 10.85 -4.26 -32.70
C LEU A 9 11.11 -4.62 -31.23
N VAL A 10 10.62 -3.81 -30.30
CA VAL A 10 10.61 -4.16 -28.88
C VAL A 10 9.19 -4.63 -28.55
N PHE A 11 9.05 -5.94 -28.40
CA PHE A 11 7.86 -6.56 -27.80
C PHE A 11 7.83 -6.19 -26.31
N LEU A 12 6.90 -5.33 -25.92
CA LEU A 12 6.74 -4.90 -24.53
C LEU A 12 5.67 -5.78 -23.84
N THR A 13 6.07 -6.99 -23.48
CA THR A 13 5.26 -7.97 -22.73
C THR A 13 5.46 -7.78 -21.22
N GLY A 14 4.82 -6.76 -20.62
CA GLY A 14 4.85 -6.63 -19.14
C GLY A 14 3.63 -6.03 -18.46
N LEU A 15 2.83 -5.25 -19.17
CA LEU A 15 1.41 -5.07 -18.83
C LEU A 15 0.51 -5.83 -19.83
N PHE A 16 1.09 -6.31 -20.94
CA PHE A 16 0.43 -7.03 -22.02
C PHE A 16 0.67 -8.56 -21.98
N SER A 17 0.69 -9.16 -20.79
CA SER A 17 0.77 -10.64 -20.64
C SER A 17 -0.59 -11.33 -20.76
N VAL A 18 -1.48 -10.80 -21.62
CA VAL A 18 -2.58 -11.58 -22.21
C VAL A 18 -2.55 -11.35 -23.72
N VAL A 19 -1.91 -12.31 -24.40
CA VAL A 19 -2.05 -12.68 -25.82
C VAL A 19 -1.57 -11.65 -26.86
N ILE A 20 -0.26 -11.65 -27.14
CA ILE A 20 0.24 -11.51 -28.52
C ILE A 20 0.94 -12.81 -28.92
N ILE A 21 0.13 -13.81 -29.22
CA ILE A 21 0.44 -14.86 -30.20
C ILE A 21 -0.81 -14.84 -31.08
N PHE A 22 -0.82 -14.26 -32.29
CA PHE A 22 -0.36 -14.93 -33.49
C PHE A 22 -0.49 -13.96 -34.70
N LEU A 23 0.62 -13.46 -35.26
CA LEU A 23 0.66 -13.08 -36.67
C LEU A 23 1.13 -14.32 -37.43
N GLY A 24 0.25 -15.00 -38.17
CA GLY A 24 0.67 -16.20 -38.88
C GLY A 24 -0.38 -17.01 -39.63
N SER A 25 -1.19 -16.40 -40.49
CA SER A 25 -1.97 -17.07 -41.55
C SER A 25 -3.06 -18.07 -41.10
N GLN A 26 -4.27 -17.89 -41.61
CA GLN A 26 -5.08 -18.98 -42.16
C GLN A 26 -6.12 -18.35 -43.09
N MET A 27 -5.84 -18.48 -44.37
CA MET A 27 -6.69 -18.14 -45.49
C MET A 27 -7.74 -19.25 -45.64
N THR A 28 -8.98 -18.86 -46.00
CA THR A 28 -10.08 -19.70 -46.54
C THR A 28 -10.70 -20.74 -45.58
N ARG A 29 -12.02 -20.86 -45.37
CA ARG A 29 -13.11 -20.92 -46.36
C ARG A 29 -14.50 -20.83 -45.67
N GLY A 30 -15.38 -19.99 -46.23
CA GLY A 30 -16.82 -20.22 -46.40
C GLY A 30 -17.71 -20.41 -45.18
N GLN A 31 -18.42 -19.36 -44.79
CA GLN A 31 -19.88 -19.41 -44.57
C GLN A 31 -20.45 -18.00 -44.71
N ALA A 32 -21.47 -17.88 -45.57
CA ALA A 32 -22.16 -16.64 -45.88
C ALA A 32 -22.89 -16.11 -44.63
N GLN A 33 -22.24 -15.19 -43.94
CA GLN A 33 -22.89 -14.19 -43.10
C GLN A 33 -22.64 -12.87 -43.80
N GLU A 34 -23.65 -11.98 -43.84
CA GLU A 34 -23.58 -10.67 -44.47
C GLU A 34 -22.32 -9.93 -44.03
N GLU A 35 -21.26 -10.05 -44.84
CA GLU A 35 -20.00 -9.35 -44.69
C GLU A 35 -20.33 -7.88 -44.88
N ARG A 36 -20.46 -7.14 -43.77
CA ARG A 36 -20.16 -5.71 -43.83
C ARG A 36 -18.70 -5.65 -44.21
N ASN A 37 -18.45 -5.49 -45.50
CA ASN A 37 -17.13 -5.43 -46.08
C ASN A 37 -16.52 -4.09 -45.64
N ILE A 38 -15.97 -4.06 -44.42
CA ILE A 38 -15.31 -2.86 -43.90
C ILE A 38 -14.10 -2.64 -44.80
N PRO A 39 -13.95 -1.45 -45.41
CA PRO A 39 -12.78 -1.19 -46.22
C PRO A 39 -11.52 -1.41 -45.37
N LYS A 40 -10.57 -2.21 -45.86
CA LYS A 40 -9.28 -2.44 -45.18
C LYS A 40 -8.59 -1.12 -44.78
N THR A 41 -8.82 -0.06 -45.56
CA THR A 41 -8.36 1.31 -45.29
C THR A 41 -8.94 1.91 -44.00
N THR A 42 -10.16 1.54 -43.61
CA THR A 42 -10.82 2.00 -42.38
C THR A 42 -10.22 1.33 -41.15
N VAL A 43 -9.97 0.01 -41.19
CA VAL A 43 -9.31 -0.69 -40.08
C VAL A 43 -7.88 -0.15 -39.91
N GLN A 44 -7.17 0.09 -41.01
CA GLN A 44 -5.81 0.67 -40.97
C GLN A 44 -5.79 2.08 -40.38
N SER A 45 -6.74 2.95 -40.71
CA SER A 45 -6.76 4.31 -40.15
C SER A 45 -7.10 4.32 -38.66
N GLU A 46 -7.99 3.44 -38.21
CA GLU A 46 -8.27 3.26 -36.78
C GLU A 46 -7.09 2.62 -36.04
N GLN A 47 -6.34 1.72 -36.67
CA GLN A 47 -5.12 1.16 -36.09
C GLN A 47 -4.09 2.25 -35.76
N VAL A 48 -3.88 3.23 -36.64
CA VAL A 48 -2.97 4.35 -36.39
C VAL A 48 -3.40 5.18 -35.17
N LYS A 49 -4.71 5.39 -34.98
CA LYS A 49 -5.22 6.08 -33.79
C LYS A 49 -5.01 5.26 -32.52
N LEU A 50 -5.28 3.95 -32.59
CA LEU A 50 -5.08 3.01 -31.49
C LEU A 50 -3.60 2.94 -31.06
N ASP A 51 -2.69 2.89 -32.03
CA ASP A 51 -1.24 2.88 -31.79
C ASP A 51 -0.81 4.18 -31.08
N ARG A 52 -1.23 5.34 -31.59
CA ARG A 52 -0.93 6.64 -30.96
C ARG A 52 -1.43 6.71 -29.51
N LEU A 53 -2.65 6.26 -29.23
CA LEU A 53 -3.20 6.26 -27.87
C LEU A 53 -2.47 5.27 -26.96
N SER A 54 -1.99 4.16 -27.50
CA SER A 54 -1.15 3.19 -26.77
C SER A 54 0.19 3.83 -26.41
N ASP A 55 0.83 4.54 -27.35
CA ASP A 55 2.08 5.26 -27.08
C ASP A 55 1.88 6.36 -26.02
N GLN A 56 0.74 7.05 -26.03
CA GLN A 56 0.41 8.04 -25.00
C GLN A 56 0.25 7.39 -23.62
N LEU A 57 -0.42 6.24 -23.53
CA LEU A 57 -0.53 5.47 -22.30
C LEU A 57 0.83 5.01 -21.78
N GLU A 58 1.67 4.43 -22.65
CA GLU A 58 3.00 3.95 -22.27
C GLU A 58 3.89 5.09 -21.74
N ASN A 59 3.74 6.29 -22.30
CA ASN A 59 4.47 7.47 -21.85
C ASN A 59 4.06 7.97 -20.45
N LEU A 60 2.99 7.44 -19.85
CA LEU A 60 2.64 7.73 -18.45
C LEU A 60 3.56 6.99 -17.47
N PHE A 61 4.24 5.93 -17.91
CA PHE A 61 5.05 5.08 -17.04
C PHE A 61 6.52 5.50 -17.03
N VAL A 62 7.16 5.40 -15.87
CA VAL A 62 8.62 5.35 -15.74
C VAL A 62 9.10 3.95 -16.15
N ASP A 63 8.37 2.93 -15.69
CA ASP A 63 8.61 1.53 -16.02
C ASP A 63 7.26 0.82 -16.22
N THR A 64 6.95 0.48 -17.47
CA THR A 64 5.72 -0.22 -17.85
C THR A 64 5.69 -1.66 -17.33
N GLN A 65 6.83 -2.31 -17.12
CA GLN A 65 6.88 -3.70 -16.61
C GLN A 65 6.61 -3.73 -15.11
N ALA A 66 7.28 -2.84 -14.39
CA ALA A 66 7.09 -2.71 -12.95
C ALA A 66 5.78 -2.00 -12.59
N GLY A 67 5.16 -1.32 -13.55
CA GLY A 67 3.87 -0.67 -13.41
C GLY A 67 3.94 0.69 -12.72
N PHE A 68 5.10 1.35 -12.70
CA PHE A 68 5.27 2.63 -12.03
C PHE A 68 4.96 3.80 -12.95
N LEU A 69 4.00 4.63 -12.54
CA LEU A 69 3.70 5.91 -13.19
C LEU A 69 4.79 6.94 -12.92
N LYS A 70 4.88 7.92 -13.81
CA LYS A 70 5.67 9.13 -13.55
C LYS A 70 5.00 9.97 -12.45
N PRO A 71 5.76 10.65 -11.59
CA PRO A 71 5.21 11.46 -10.51
C PRO A 71 4.25 12.56 -10.97
N GLU A 72 4.43 13.06 -12.19
CA GLU A 72 3.63 14.15 -12.76
C GLU A 72 2.31 13.71 -13.42
N VAL A 73 2.02 12.40 -13.50
CA VAL A 73 0.79 11.91 -14.12
C VAL A 73 -0.42 12.35 -13.30
N THR A 74 -1.43 12.91 -13.98
CA THR A 74 -2.63 13.42 -13.31
C THR A 74 -3.89 12.67 -13.73
N GLN A 75 -4.92 12.68 -12.87
CA GLN A 75 -6.23 12.11 -13.20
C GLN A 75 -6.85 12.78 -14.45
N ILE A 76 -6.59 14.07 -14.66
CA ILE A 76 -7.08 14.83 -15.84
C ILE A 76 -6.52 14.23 -17.14
N GLU A 77 -5.21 14.00 -17.19
CA GLU A 77 -4.53 13.42 -18.36
C GLU A 77 -5.10 12.03 -18.71
N VAL A 78 -5.32 11.19 -17.70
CA VAL A 78 -5.87 9.84 -17.87
C VAL A 78 -7.33 9.88 -18.34
N GLU A 79 -8.14 10.80 -17.81
CA GLU A 79 -9.54 10.96 -18.24
C GLU A 79 -9.65 11.53 -19.66
N GLU A 80 -8.72 12.37 -20.11
CA GLU A 80 -8.62 12.78 -21.51
C GLU A 80 -8.27 11.60 -22.42
N LEU A 81 -7.27 10.80 -22.04
CA LEU A 81 -6.88 9.60 -22.77
C LEU A 81 -8.03 8.60 -22.88
N LYS A 82 -8.79 8.40 -21.80
CA LYS A 82 -10.01 7.59 -21.76
C LYS A 82 -11.09 8.09 -22.71
N LYS A 83 -11.34 9.40 -22.74
CA LYS A 83 -12.32 10.02 -23.66
C LYS A 83 -11.91 9.82 -25.12
N GLU A 84 -10.63 9.94 -25.45
CA GLU A 84 -10.14 9.68 -26.80
C GLU A 84 -10.22 8.19 -27.17
N ALA A 85 -9.86 7.28 -26.25
CA ALA A 85 -9.97 5.84 -26.46
C ALA A 85 -11.43 5.37 -26.64
N ALA A 86 -12.40 6.05 -26.02
CA ALA A 86 -13.82 5.77 -26.22
C ALA A 86 -14.31 6.09 -27.65
N LYS A 87 -13.62 6.97 -28.39
CA LYS A 87 -13.95 7.32 -29.78
C LYS A 87 -13.48 6.30 -30.80
N LEU A 88 -12.62 5.35 -30.40
CA LEU A 88 -12.15 4.28 -31.27
C LEU A 88 -13.32 3.41 -31.72
N VAL A 89 -13.37 3.14 -33.04
CA VAL A 89 -14.44 2.33 -33.63
C VAL A 89 -14.43 0.93 -33.04
N ASP A 90 -15.61 0.38 -32.78
CA ASP A 90 -15.78 -1.00 -32.35
C ASP A 90 -15.97 -1.92 -33.55
N PHE A 91 -14.98 -2.79 -33.80
CA PHE A 91 -15.04 -3.83 -34.82
C PHE A 91 -15.29 -5.23 -34.23
N SER A 92 -15.86 -5.33 -33.02
CA SER A 92 -16.12 -6.61 -32.32
C SER A 92 -16.93 -7.64 -33.12
N LYS A 93 -17.71 -7.21 -34.10
CA LYS A 93 -18.50 -8.08 -34.98
C LYS A 93 -17.75 -8.52 -36.25
N ASP A 94 -16.56 -7.99 -36.49
CA ASP A 94 -15.74 -8.26 -37.68
C ASP A 94 -14.62 -9.25 -37.34
N LYS A 95 -14.66 -10.43 -37.96
CA LYS A 95 -13.68 -11.49 -37.77
C LYS A 95 -12.33 -11.17 -38.40
N GLU A 96 -12.26 -10.25 -39.36
CA GLU A 96 -10.99 -9.80 -39.96
C GLU A 96 -10.28 -8.76 -39.08
N ALA A 97 -11.00 -8.14 -38.13
CA ALA A 97 -10.50 -7.08 -37.25
C ALA A 97 -10.24 -7.54 -35.81
N THR A 98 -10.07 -8.85 -35.56
CA THR A 98 -9.89 -9.40 -34.21
C THR A 98 -8.67 -8.82 -33.49
N ALA A 99 -7.53 -8.67 -34.18
CA ALA A 99 -6.31 -8.12 -33.57
C ALA A 99 -6.49 -6.67 -33.11
N TYR A 100 -7.16 -5.84 -33.92
CA TYR A 100 -7.51 -4.47 -33.54
C TYR A 100 -8.46 -4.46 -32.34
N THR A 101 -9.51 -5.30 -32.38
CA THR A 101 -10.53 -5.36 -31.33
C THR A 101 -9.90 -5.72 -29.98
N GLU A 102 -8.98 -6.68 -29.99
CA GLU A 102 -8.27 -7.09 -28.78
C GLU A 102 -7.34 -5.99 -28.27
N LYS A 103 -6.53 -5.37 -29.14
CA LYS A 103 -5.67 -4.25 -28.74
C LYS A 103 -6.47 -3.06 -28.20
N ARG A 104 -7.63 -2.75 -28.79
CA ARG A 104 -8.55 -1.71 -28.28
C ARG A 104 -9.07 -2.05 -26.89
N ARG A 105 -9.50 -3.30 -26.67
CA ARG A 105 -9.96 -3.78 -25.36
C ARG A 105 -8.86 -3.64 -24.32
N THR A 106 -7.64 -4.06 -24.64
CA THR A 106 -6.50 -3.98 -23.72
C THR A 106 -6.12 -2.53 -23.42
N LEU A 107 -6.09 -1.65 -24.41
CA LEU A 107 -5.88 -0.21 -24.17
C LEU A 107 -6.93 0.36 -23.20
N GLN A 108 -8.22 0.04 -23.42
CA GLN A 108 -9.30 0.54 -22.56
C GLN A 108 -9.19 0.02 -21.13
N GLN A 109 -8.80 -1.25 -20.95
CA GLN A 109 -8.57 -1.84 -19.63
C GLN A 109 -7.36 -1.18 -18.93
N ALA A 110 -6.24 -1.01 -19.65
CA ALA A 110 -5.03 -0.43 -19.08
C ALA A 110 -5.22 1.05 -18.68
N ILE A 111 -6.03 1.83 -19.41
CA ILE A 111 -6.41 3.19 -19.00
C ILE A 111 -7.19 3.18 -17.67
N VAL A 112 -8.07 2.20 -17.47
CA VAL A 112 -8.80 2.04 -16.21
C VAL A 112 -7.85 1.65 -15.07
N GLU A 113 -6.89 0.77 -15.33
CA GLU A 113 -5.89 0.35 -14.35
C GLU A 113 -4.99 1.51 -13.91
N VAL A 114 -4.56 2.38 -14.82
CA VAL A 114 -3.82 3.62 -14.50
C VAL A 114 -4.65 4.55 -13.63
N ARG A 115 -5.95 4.71 -13.92
CA ARG A 115 -6.85 5.52 -13.10
C ARG A 115 -6.94 4.96 -11.68
N ILE A 116 -7.16 3.65 -11.53
CA ILE A 116 -7.21 3.00 -10.23
C ILE A 116 -5.89 3.19 -9.48
N GLN A 117 -4.77 3.10 -10.19
CA GLN A 117 -3.46 3.32 -9.60
C GLN A 117 -3.30 4.73 -9.02
N ILE A 118 -3.76 5.78 -9.72
CA ILE A 118 -3.80 7.14 -9.18
C ILE A 118 -4.71 7.21 -7.95
N ASP A 119 -5.93 6.69 -8.05
CA ASP A 119 -6.90 6.71 -6.96
C ASP A 119 -6.37 5.96 -5.70
N VAL A 120 -5.59 4.89 -5.88
CA VAL A 120 -4.93 4.14 -4.79
C VAL A 120 -3.80 4.95 -4.16
N GLN A 121 -2.98 5.62 -4.96
CA GLN A 121 -1.88 6.45 -4.45
C GLN A 121 -2.42 7.64 -3.66
N GLU A 122 -3.48 8.28 -4.14
CA GLU A 122 -4.19 9.35 -3.42
C GLU A 122 -4.76 8.84 -2.09
N GLN A 123 -5.47 7.71 -2.10
CA GLN A 123 -6.00 7.11 -0.88
C GLN A 123 -4.91 6.75 0.14
N LEU A 124 -3.78 6.19 -0.31
CA LEU A 124 -2.64 5.91 0.57
C LEU A 124 -2.05 7.19 1.16
N ASN A 125 -1.90 8.24 0.36
CA ASN A 125 -1.40 9.54 0.83
C ASN A 125 -2.35 10.24 1.82
N GLU A 126 -3.65 9.95 1.77
CA GLU A 126 -4.61 10.41 2.78
C GLU A 126 -4.52 9.65 4.11
N LEU A 127 -4.02 8.40 4.10
CA LEU A 127 -3.92 7.57 5.30
C LEU A 127 -2.72 7.93 6.19
N PHE A 128 -1.66 8.49 5.61
CA PHE A 128 -0.41 8.77 6.33
C PHE A 128 -0.24 10.26 6.65
N GLU A 129 0.58 10.56 7.66
CA GLU A 129 0.96 11.93 8.02
C GLU A 129 1.86 12.57 6.95
N GLU A 130 2.67 11.76 6.26
CA GLU A 130 3.56 12.16 5.18
C GLU A 130 3.10 11.60 3.83
N VAL A 131 3.29 12.39 2.78
CA VAL A 131 2.97 11.99 1.40
C VAL A 131 4.04 11.04 0.89
N ILE A 132 3.63 9.89 0.38
CA ILE A 132 4.50 8.95 -0.32
C ILE A 132 4.81 9.53 -1.70
N THR A 133 6.07 9.96 -1.88
CA THR A 133 6.51 10.55 -3.15
C THR A 133 7.12 9.55 -4.11
N ASP A 134 7.56 8.38 -3.60
CA ASP A 134 8.12 7.31 -4.42
C ASP A 134 7.56 5.95 -4.01
N PHE A 135 6.63 5.44 -4.83
CA PHE A 135 6.03 4.13 -4.61
C PHE A 135 6.94 2.97 -5.06
N GLN A 136 8.12 3.23 -5.62
CA GLN A 136 9.07 2.18 -6.04
C GLN A 136 9.83 1.55 -4.87
N ILE A 137 9.99 2.32 -3.80
CA ILE A 137 10.68 1.90 -2.58
C ILE A 137 9.61 1.74 -1.50
N ILE A 138 9.71 0.68 -0.71
CA ILE A 138 8.88 0.52 0.50
C ILE A 138 9.70 1.03 1.68
N GLU A 139 9.19 2.06 2.33
CA GLU A 139 9.72 2.53 3.62
C GLU A 139 8.76 2.10 4.72
N ASP A 140 9.29 1.72 5.88
CA ASP A 140 8.52 1.28 7.06
C ASP A 140 8.30 2.41 8.08
N THR A 141 8.58 3.65 7.68
CA THR A 141 8.57 4.85 8.52
C THR A 141 7.27 5.66 8.42
N TYR A 142 6.36 5.32 7.51
CA TYR A 142 5.12 6.08 7.34
C TYR A 142 4.18 5.89 8.54
N ILE A 143 3.77 7.00 9.12
CA ILE A 143 2.94 7.04 10.33
C ILE A 143 1.49 7.29 9.94
N LEU A 144 0.56 6.51 10.49
CA LEU A 144 -0.87 6.64 10.23
C LEU A 144 -1.41 7.96 10.78
N ASN A 145 -2.13 8.70 9.95
CA ASN A 145 -2.78 9.96 10.30
C ASN A 145 -3.89 9.75 11.35
N SER A 146 -4.06 10.69 12.28
CA SER A 146 -5.15 10.69 13.27
C SER A 146 -6.56 10.78 12.68
N ALA A 147 -6.68 11.31 11.46
CA ALA A 147 -7.91 11.39 10.70
C ALA A 147 -8.22 10.12 9.90
N ALA A 148 -7.29 9.16 9.83
CA ALA A 148 -7.53 7.89 9.13
C ALA A 148 -8.67 7.10 9.82
N THR A 149 -9.46 6.40 9.02
CA THR A 149 -10.61 5.62 9.50
C THR A 149 -10.60 4.20 8.95
N GLU A 150 -11.15 3.24 9.70
CA GLU A 150 -11.34 1.85 9.26
C GLU A 150 -11.96 1.77 7.86
N ASN A 151 -13.00 2.56 7.60
CA ASN A 151 -13.69 2.60 6.31
C ASN A 151 -12.76 3.02 5.14
N GLN A 152 -11.79 3.92 5.37
CA GLN A 152 -10.79 4.25 4.35
C GLN A 152 -9.85 3.06 4.09
N LEU A 153 -9.42 2.35 5.13
CA LEU A 153 -8.58 1.16 4.97
C LEU A 153 -9.32 0.02 4.26
N GLU A 154 -10.58 -0.23 4.64
CA GLU A 154 -11.44 -1.25 4.00
C GLU A 154 -11.65 -0.94 2.51
N LYS A 155 -12.03 0.31 2.20
CA LYS A 155 -12.23 0.74 0.81
C LYS A 155 -10.96 0.64 -0.01
N LEU A 156 -9.80 0.98 0.56
CA LEU A 156 -8.52 0.80 -0.10
C LEU A 156 -8.22 -0.68 -0.38
N ALA A 157 -8.44 -1.56 0.60
CA ALA A 157 -8.27 -3.00 0.45
C ALA A 157 -9.19 -3.58 -0.64
N GLU A 158 -10.46 -3.15 -0.68
CA GLU A 158 -11.41 -3.52 -1.73
C GLU A 158 -10.97 -3.02 -3.12
N THR A 159 -10.40 -1.82 -3.19
CA THR A 159 -9.88 -1.24 -4.44
C THR A 159 -8.68 -2.06 -4.93
N LEU A 160 -7.76 -2.42 -4.05
CA LEU A 160 -6.60 -3.25 -4.36
C LEU A 160 -7.01 -4.68 -4.77
N ALA A 161 -8.04 -5.25 -4.15
CA ALA A 161 -8.56 -6.57 -4.51
C ALA A 161 -9.17 -6.65 -5.93
N GLN A 162 -9.56 -5.51 -6.51
CA GLN A 162 -10.05 -5.42 -7.89
C GLN A 162 -8.92 -5.41 -8.93
N TYR A 163 -7.67 -5.27 -8.50
CA TYR A 163 -6.53 -5.19 -9.40
C TYR A 163 -6.20 -6.57 -9.98
N SER A 164 -6.37 -6.71 -11.30
CA SER A 164 -6.21 -8.02 -11.97
C SER A 164 -4.75 -8.37 -12.32
N VAL A 165 -3.85 -7.38 -12.28
CA VAL A 165 -2.45 -7.52 -12.66
C VAL A 165 -1.56 -7.34 -11.44
N THR A 166 -0.86 -8.39 -11.03
CA THR A 166 0.15 -8.29 -9.97
C THR A 166 1.50 -7.92 -10.59
N ASN A 167 1.96 -6.71 -10.33
CA ASN A 167 3.29 -6.19 -10.69
C ASN A 167 3.97 -5.56 -9.45
N GLN A 168 5.19 -5.06 -9.60
CA GLN A 168 5.95 -4.49 -8.48
C GLN A 168 5.22 -3.31 -7.83
N TRP A 169 4.58 -2.43 -8.61
CA TRP A 169 3.78 -1.35 -8.05
C TRP A 169 2.66 -1.89 -7.16
N HIS A 170 1.89 -2.88 -7.62
CA HIS A 170 0.82 -3.50 -6.85
C HIS A 170 1.33 -4.12 -5.54
N GLU A 171 2.45 -4.86 -5.61
CA GLU A 171 3.10 -5.41 -4.42
C GLU A 171 3.48 -4.32 -3.40
N ASN A 172 4.03 -3.20 -3.88
CA ASN A 172 4.45 -2.10 -3.02
C ASN A 172 3.25 -1.39 -2.37
N VAL A 173 2.17 -1.11 -3.11
CA VAL A 173 0.99 -0.46 -2.50
C VAL A 173 0.24 -1.38 -1.54
N VAL A 174 0.24 -2.70 -1.79
CA VAL A 174 -0.27 -3.68 -0.82
C VAL A 174 0.58 -3.69 0.45
N ALA A 175 1.91 -3.57 0.33
CA ALA A 175 2.78 -3.47 1.49
C ALA A 175 2.51 -2.20 2.31
N TYR A 176 2.32 -1.05 1.65
CA TYR A 176 1.93 0.19 2.33
C TYR A 176 0.56 0.06 3.02
N GLN A 177 -0.43 -0.51 2.34
CA GLN A 177 -1.75 -0.76 2.94
C GLN A 177 -1.64 -1.68 4.17
N ALA A 178 -0.81 -2.72 4.11
CA ALA A 178 -0.59 -3.61 5.24
C ALA A 178 0.10 -2.91 6.43
N GLN A 179 1.00 -1.96 6.17
CA GLN A 179 1.58 -1.12 7.23
C GLN A 179 0.52 -0.25 7.91
N ALA A 180 -0.34 0.41 7.12
CA ALA A 180 -1.45 1.20 7.65
C ALA A 180 -2.41 0.32 8.49
N GLN A 181 -2.77 -0.86 7.98
CA GLN A 181 -3.64 -1.80 8.68
C GLN A 181 -3.06 -2.24 10.02
N LYS A 182 -1.77 -2.58 10.06
CA LYS A 182 -1.10 -2.99 11.29
C LYS A 182 -1.13 -1.88 12.36
N GLN A 183 -0.96 -0.62 11.95
CA GLN A 183 -1.06 0.53 12.86
C GLN A 183 -2.49 0.71 13.34
N TRP A 184 -3.47 0.63 12.43
CA TRP A 184 -4.89 0.70 12.76
C TRP A 184 -5.32 -0.39 13.75
N ASP A 185 -4.93 -1.66 13.53
CA ASP A 185 -5.28 -2.76 14.43
C ASP A 185 -4.79 -2.54 15.87
N ALA A 186 -3.60 -1.95 16.02
CA ALA A 186 -3.06 -1.60 17.34
C ALA A 186 -3.87 -0.48 18.01
N ILE A 187 -4.28 0.53 17.23
CA ILE A 187 -5.13 1.64 17.68
C ILE A 187 -6.54 1.13 18.05
N ASP A 188 -7.17 0.35 17.18
CA ASP A 188 -8.51 -0.19 17.37
C ASP A 188 -8.58 -1.10 18.61
N ALA A 189 -7.59 -1.97 18.81
CA ALA A 189 -7.52 -2.82 19.99
C ALA A 189 -7.52 -2.01 21.31
N ILE A 190 -6.89 -0.83 21.32
CA ILE A 190 -6.90 0.08 22.47
C ILE A 190 -8.29 0.73 22.61
N GLN A 191 -8.87 1.24 21.52
CA GLN A 191 -10.21 1.85 21.53
C GLN A 191 -11.28 0.88 22.02
N VAL A 192 -11.27 -0.36 21.50
CA VAL A 192 -12.17 -1.44 21.92
C VAL A 192 -12.02 -1.74 23.42
N ALA A 193 -10.78 -1.79 23.93
CA ALA A 193 -10.54 -2.02 25.35
C ALA A 193 -11.06 -0.87 26.22
N ILE A 194 -10.80 0.39 25.85
CA ILE A 194 -11.31 1.58 26.56
C ILE A 194 -12.85 1.57 26.57
N LYS A 195 -13.47 1.31 25.41
CA LYS A 195 -14.93 1.25 25.27
C LYS A 195 -15.54 0.14 26.13
N ALA A 196 -14.91 -1.03 26.18
CA ALA A 196 -15.37 -2.14 27.01
C ALA A 196 -15.43 -1.77 28.51
N PHE A 197 -14.44 -1.01 29.02
CA PHE A 197 -14.47 -0.50 30.39
C PHE A 197 -15.56 0.56 30.60
N ALA A 198 -15.77 1.45 29.62
CA ALA A 198 -16.84 2.46 29.69
C ALA A 198 -18.24 1.82 29.76
N GLU A 199 -18.49 0.77 28.97
CA GLU A 199 -19.80 0.12 28.89
C GLU A 199 -20.14 -0.78 30.08
N GLN A 200 -19.14 -1.47 30.65
CA GLN A 200 -19.36 -2.41 31.74
C GLN A 200 -19.82 -1.73 33.04
N SER A 201 -19.80 -0.39 33.12
CA SER A 201 -20.04 0.38 34.35
C SER A 201 -19.14 -0.07 35.52
N ALA A 202 -18.12 -0.88 35.20
CA ALA A 202 -17.13 -1.39 36.11
C ALA A 202 -15.98 -0.38 36.07
N SER A 203 -15.56 0.05 37.25
CA SER A 203 -14.37 0.89 37.35
C SER A 203 -13.14 0.15 36.85
N ILE A 204 -12.29 0.86 36.10
CA ILE A 204 -11.01 0.34 35.65
C ILE A 204 -10.07 0.16 36.86
N THR A 205 -9.32 -0.96 36.90
CA THR A 205 -8.29 -1.16 37.92
C THR A 205 -7.04 -0.35 37.58
N GLN A 206 -6.20 -0.04 38.57
CA GLN A 206 -4.93 0.64 38.32
C GLN A 206 -4.03 -0.14 37.34
N ALA A 207 -4.00 -1.48 37.47
CA ALA A 207 -3.17 -2.32 36.60
C ALA A 207 -3.64 -2.29 35.13
N ASP A 208 -4.96 -2.26 34.89
CA ASP A 208 -5.52 -2.14 33.54
C ASP A 208 -5.25 -0.75 32.95
N PHE A 209 -5.37 0.30 33.76
CA PHE A 209 -5.06 1.66 33.38
C PHE A 209 -3.59 1.83 32.98
N ASP A 210 -2.66 1.29 33.79
CA ASP A 210 -1.23 1.32 33.51
C ASP A 210 -0.90 0.51 32.24
N ASN A 211 -1.55 -0.64 32.03
CA ASN A 211 -1.37 -1.45 30.82
C ASN A 211 -1.80 -0.71 29.55
N LEU A 212 -2.97 -0.07 29.57
CA LEU A 212 -3.45 0.73 28.45
C LEU A 212 -2.55 1.94 28.19
N THR A 213 -2.07 2.61 29.25
CA THR A 213 -1.11 3.71 29.12
C THR A 213 0.17 3.27 28.40
N ILE A 214 0.72 2.10 28.74
CA ILE A 214 1.89 1.53 28.06
C ILE A 214 1.58 1.25 26.59
N LYS A 215 0.44 0.61 26.28
CA LYS A 215 0.05 0.33 24.89
C LYS A 215 -0.13 1.61 24.07
N ILE A 216 -0.74 2.64 24.66
CA ILE A 216 -0.89 3.95 24.02
C ILE A 216 0.50 4.51 23.68
N SER A 217 1.48 4.46 24.58
CA SER A 217 2.84 4.95 24.31
C SER A 217 3.59 4.22 23.19
N GLN A 218 3.11 3.05 22.76
CA GLN A 218 3.66 2.26 21.65
C GLN A 218 3.02 2.59 20.29
N VAL A 219 1.91 3.32 20.26
CA VAL A 219 1.30 3.82 19.02
C VAL A 219 2.25 4.82 18.37
N LEU A 220 2.53 4.68 17.07
CA LEU A 220 3.54 5.51 16.40
C LEU A 220 3.11 6.98 16.27
N SER A 221 1.84 7.24 15.96
CA SER A 221 1.33 8.61 15.80
C SER A 221 1.11 9.28 17.16
N SER A 222 1.77 10.42 17.40
CA SER A 222 1.61 11.22 18.61
C SER A 222 0.21 11.83 18.75
N GLU A 223 -0.46 12.09 17.63
CA GLU A 223 -1.83 12.58 17.65
C GLU A 223 -2.79 11.48 18.13
N TRP A 224 -2.65 10.25 17.61
CA TRP A 224 -3.39 9.11 18.13
C TRP A 224 -3.10 8.82 19.60
N GLN A 225 -1.83 8.94 20.05
CA GLN A 225 -1.50 8.83 21.47
C GLN A 225 -2.30 9.81 22.32
N THR A 226 -2.45 11.05 21.86
CA THR A 226 -3.21 12.10 22.54
C THR A 226 -4.69 11.74 22.59
N VAL A 227 -5.29 11.38 21.46
CA VAL A 227 -6.70 10.98 21.35
C VAL A 227 -7.02 9.82 22.29
N LEU A 228 -6.21 8.75 22.27
CA LEU A 228 -6.42 7.57 23.11
C LEU A 228 -6.22 7.87 24.60
N SER A 229 -5.26 8.73 24.95
CA SER A 229 -5.03 9.15 26.34
C SER A 229 -6.21 9.95 26.89
N GLU A 230 -6.77 10.85 26.09
CA GLU A 230 -7.97 11.62 26.45
C GLU A 230 -9.20 10.72 26.62
N GLN A 231 -9.35 9.69 25.78
CA GLN A 231 -10.41 8.69 25.94
C GLN A 231 -10.24 7.86 27.22
N LEU A 232 -9.01 7.41 27.52
CA LEU A 232 -8.70 6.66 28.74
C LEU A 232 -8.94 7.49 30.01
N ALA A 233 -8.58 8.78 30.00
CA ALA A 233 -8.74 9.68 31.13
C ALA A 233 -10.20 9.97 31.50
N GLN A 234 -11.16 9.70 30.59
CA GLN A 234 -12.59 9.83 30.87
C GLN A 234 -13.13 8.67 31.72
N LEU A 235 -12.37 7.57 31.88
CA LEU A 235 -12.75 6.47 32.75
C LEU A 235 -12.51 6.82 34.23
N THR A 236 -13.42 6.40 35.10
CA THR A 236 -13.26 6.53 36.56
C THR A 236 -12.41 5.38 37.11
N ILE A 237 -11.29 5.72 37.74
CA ILE A 237 -10.39 4.75 38.41
C ILE A 237 -10.98 4.45 39.80
N THR A 238 -11.16 3.16 40.13
CA THR A 238 -11.41 2.78 41.53
C THR A 238 -10.08 2.72 42.27
N PRO A 239 -9.89 3.53 43.32
CA PRO A 239 -8.77 3.37 44.20
C PRO A 239 -8.80 1.95 44.76
N ILE A 240 -7.67 1.24 44.74
CA ILE A 240 -7.53 0.06 45.56
C ILE A 240 -7.66 0.56 47.00
N GLU A 241 -8.83 0.37 47.61
CA GLU A 241 -8.92 0.44 49.06
C GLU A 241 -7.97 -0.64 49.56
N ALA A 242 -6.82 -0.20 50.06
CA ALA A 242 -6.01 -1.04 50.92
C ALA A 242 -6.98 -1.52 52.00
N VAL A 243 -7.34 -2.81 51.96
CA VAL A 243 -7.96 -3.48 53.09
C VAL A 243 -6.90 -3.41 54.18
N ILE A 244 -6.93 -2.32 54.95
CA ILE A 244 -6.32 -2.29 56.26
C ILE A 244 -7.22 -3.23 57.06
N GLU A 245 -6.89 -4.53 57.04
CA GLU A 245 -7.29 -5.41 58.12
C GLU A 245 -6.71 -4.81 59.39
N THR A 246 -7.50 -3.97 60.06
CA THR A 246 -7.31 -3.68 61.47
C THR A 246 -7.66 -4.96 62.23
N SER A 247 -6.74 -5.92 62.21
CA SER A 247 -6.71 -6.98 63.19
C SER A 247 -6.16 -6.38 64.47
N ASP A 248 -7.05 -6.17 65.43
CA ASP A 248 -6.72 -5.78 66.80
C ASP A 248 -5.57 -6.64 67.34
N THR A 249 -4.52 -5.96 67.79
CA THR A 249 -3.47 -6.54 68.62
C THR A 249 -4.04 -7.06 69.94
N GLN A 250 -3.97 -8.38 70.15
CA GLN A 250 -3.79 -8.95 71.47
C GLN A 250 -2.78 -10.11 71.46
N THR A 251 -1.94 -10.06 72.50
CA THR A 251 -0.68 -10.76 72.75
C THR A 251 -0.85 -12.23 73.22
N SER A 252 0.18 -13.05 72.93
CA SER A 252 0.50 -14.41 73.45
C SER A 252 -0.37 -15.57 72.93
N GLU A 253 0.13 -16.77 72.60
CA GLU A 253 1.31 -17.52 73.02
C GLU A 253 1.57 -18.68 72.04
N SER A 254 2.75 -19.29 72.18
CA SER A 254 3.34 -20.40 71.42
C SER A 254 2.46 -21.65 71.21
N SER A 255 2.51 -22.28 70.02
CA SER A 255 2.94 -23.68 69.80
C SER A 255 2.73 -24.18 68.36
N THR A 256 3.72 -24.95 67.92
CA THR A 256 3.92 -25.68 66.65
C THR A 256 2.75 -26.53 66.15
N THR A 257 2.54 -26.61 64.82
CA THR A 257 2.49 -27.88 64.04
C THR A 257 2.62 -27.63 62.52
N THR A 258 3.55 -28.38 61.95
CA THR A 258 3.99 -28.56 60.56
C THR A 258 2.91 -29.04 59.57
N ASN A 259 2.89 -28.54 58.31
CA ASN A 259 3.08 -29.39 57.12
C ASN A 259 3.14 -28.62 55.77
N ASN A 260 4.34 -28.70 55.19
CA ASN A 260 4.77 -28.73 53.79
C ASN A 260 3.71 -28.79 52.67
N ASN A 261 3.89 -27.94 51.65
CA ASN A 261 4.36 -28.46 50.35
C ASN A 261 5.01 -27.37 49.48
N GLN A 262 6.26 -27.65 49.07
CA GLN A 262 6.99 -26.99 47.99
C GLN A 262 6.33 -27.31 46.64
N THR A 263 6.28 -26.35 45.70
CA THR A 263 6.80 -26.59 44.34
C THR A 263 7.21 -25.29 43.63
N ASN A 264 8.48 -25.25 43.24
CA ASN A 264 9.19 -24.42 42.26
C ASN A 264 8.47 -23.25 41.54
N GLN A 265 8.88 -22.03 41.86
CA GLN A 265 8.92 -20.92 40.92
C GLN A 265 10.32 -20.89 40.27
N ASN A 266 10.36 -21.13 38.95
CA ASN A 266 11.54 -20.98 38.12
C ASN A 266 11.81 -19.48 37.92
N ASN A 267 12.74 -18.93 38.70
CA ASN A 267 13.25 -17.57 38.51
C ASN A 267 14.09 -17.50 37.23
N ASN A 268 13.48 -17.14 36.10
CA ASN A 268 14.20 -16.64 34.94
C ASN A 268 14.31 -15.11 35.08
N TYR A 269 15.43 -14.67 35.66
CA TYR A 269 15.83 -13.26 35.65
C TYR A 269 16.15 -12.86 34.20
N TYR A 270 15.28 -12.06 33.58
CA TYR A 270 15.68 -11.24 32.43
C TYR A 270 16.41 -10.01 32.97
N THR A 271 17.74 -9.99 32.80
CA THR A 271 18.56 -8.78 32.91
C THR A 271 18.16 -7.82 31.79
N PRO A 272 17.83 -6.55 32.07
CA PRO A 272 17.63 -5.55 31.03
C PRO A 272 18.97 -5.31 30.32
N THR A 273 19.04 -5.68 29.04
CA THR A 273 20.15 -5.26 28.16
C THR A 273 20.08 -3.76 27.99
N THR A 274 21.12 -3.08 28.46
CA THR A 274 21.34 -1.65 28.22
C THR A 274 21.25 -1.35 26.72
N PRO A 275 20.55 -0.28 26.30
CA PRO A 275 20.51 0.12 24.91
C PRO A 275 21.93 0.39 24.40
N VAL A 276 22.33 -0.36 23.38
CA VAL A 276 23.59 -0.11 22.66
C VAL A 276 23.48 1.25 21.98
N THR A 277 24.36 2.17 22.37
CA THR A 277 24.55 3.44 21.68
C THR A 277 24.95 3.14 20.23
N PRO A 278 24.24 3.68 19.21
CA PRO A 278 24.62 3.46 17.82
C PRO A 278 26.03 3.99 17.58
N THR A 279 26.87 3.16 16.97
CA THR A 279 28.20 3.57 16.52
C THR A 279 28.03 4.58 15.39
N PRO A 280 28.67 5.76 15.45
CA PRO A 280 28.54 6.76 14.38
C PRO A 280 29.02 6.18 13.04
N THR A 281 28.18 6.28 12.02
CA THR A 281 28.53 5.97 10.64
C THR A 281 29.69 6.86 10.20
N PRO A 282 30.81 6.31 9.67
CA PRO A 282 31.92 7.12 9.22
C PRO A 282 31.46 8.06 8.10
N THR A 283 31.76 9.35 8.27
CA THR A 283 31.55 10.37 7.22
C THR A 283 32.40 9.99 5.99
N PRO A 284 31.83 9.97 4.78
CA PRO A 284 32.59 9.70 3.57
C PRO A 284 33.70 10.74 3.38
N ASP A 285 34.89 10.24 3.07
CA ASP A 285 36.08 11.04 2.78
C ASP A 285 35.80 11.92 1.54
N PRO A 286 36.08 13.24 1.56
CA PRO A 286 35.87 14.11 0.40
C PRO A 286 36.58 13.58 -0.85
N THR A 287 35.81 13.38 -1.91
CA THR A 287 36.34 13.04 -3.24
C THR A 287 37.38 14.07 -3.68
N PRO A 288 38.61 13.66 -4.05
CA PRO A 288 39.64 14.59 -4.49
C PRO A 288 39.19 15.36 -5.73
N THR A 289 39.36 16.68 -5.69
CA THR A 289 39.10 17.57 -6.82
C THR A 289 40.06 17.23 -7.97
N PRO A 290 39.58 17.07 -9.22
CA PRO A 290 40.45 16.80 -10.35
C PRO A 290 41.45 17.94 -10.56
N THR A 291 42.72 17.57 -10.73
CA THR A 291 43.79 18.51 -11.08
C THR A 291 43.56 18.99 -12.53
N PRO A 292 43.61 20.31 -12.80
CA PRO A 292 43.42 20.83 -14.15
C PRO A 292 44.54 20.34 -15.08
N THR A 293 44.16 19.80 -16.23
CA THR A 293 45.06 19.46 -17.33
C THR A 293 45.68 20.74 -17.89
N PRO A 294 47.01 20.85 -18.01
CA PRO A 294 47.64 22.01 -18.63
C PRO A 294 47.28 22.10 -20.11
N ASP A 295 47.00 23.33 -20.57
CA ASP A 295 46.71 23.63 -21.97
C ASP A 295 47.90 23.29 -22.87
N PRO A 296 47.66 22.69 -24.06
CA PRO A 296 48.71 22.48 -25.04
C PRO A 296 49.14 23.82 -25.65
N THR A 297 50.41 24.17 -25.45
CA THR A 297 51.13 25.22 -26.19
C THR A 297 51.43 24.82 -27.63
#